data_AF-N4XFB5-F1
#
_entry.id   AF-N4XFB5-F1
#
_cell.length_a   1.000
_cell.length_b   1.000
_cell.length_c   1.000
_cell.angle_alpha   90.00
_cell.angle_beta   90.00
_cell.angle_gamma   90.00
#
_symmetry.space_group_name_H-M   'P 1'
#
loop_
_entity.id
_entity.type
_entity.pdbx_description
1 polymer ?
#
loop_
_entity_poly.entity_id
_entity_poly.type
_entity_poly.pdbx_seq_one_letter_code
_entity_poly.pdbx_strand_id
1 'polypeptide(L)'
;MTLNISRHSFVDSNTRSHQQWYPRDVLEICRDGRCVGYAHTKRRKCRMLIGSYSVSTMNEILDEMSRQLPDPTILRPQLRSLASYGLCGQFHRGQADSMVCKWSSMIYAAFP
;
A
#
# COMPACT_ATOMS: atom_id res chain seq x y z
N MET A 1 -34.43 20.94 -46.11
CA MET A 1 -34.14 21.37 -44.73
C MET A 1 -33.63 20.15 -43.97
N THR A 2 -32.32 19.98 -43.86
CA THR A 2 -31.66 18.83 -43.23
C THR A 2 -31.26 19.22 -41.81
N LEU A 3 -31.76 18.48 -40.82
CA LEU A 3 -31.49 18.70 -39.40
C LEU A 3 -30.07 18.24 -39.06
N ASN A 4 -29.28 19.19 -38.61
CA ASN A 4 -27.90 19.02 -38.15
C ASN A 4 -27.94 18.45 -36.71
N ILE A 5 -27.67 17.15 -36.56
CA ILE A 5 -27.56 16.53 -35.24
C ILE A 5 -26.13 16.78 -34.74
N SER A 6 -25.98 17.84 -33.94
CA SER A 6 -24.78 18.08 -33.15
C SER A 6 -24.60 16.93 -32.15
N ARG A 7 -23.65 16.04 -32.45
CA ARG A 7 -23.12 15.05 -31.49
C ARG A 7 -22.53 15.82 -30.30
N HIS A 8 -23.29 15.89 -29.22
CA HIS A 8 -22.72 16.13 -27.89
C HIS A 8 -21.68 15.04 -27.65
N SER A 9 -20.41 15.41 -27.71
CA SER A 9 -19.31 14.62 -27.17
C SER A 9 -19.57 14.46 -25.68
N PHE A 10 -20.06 13.28 -25.29
CA PHE A 10 -19.95 12.80 -23.92
C PHE A 10 -18.47 12.89 -23.55
N VAL A 11 -18.15 13.84 -22.69
CA VAL A 11 -16.85 13.89 -22.03
C VAL A 11 -16.82 12.64 -21.16
N ASP A 12 -16.13 11.62 -21.65
CA ASP A 12 -15.90 10.36 -20.95
C ASP A 12 -15.22 10.67 -19.61
N SER A 13 -16.00 10.59 -18.52
CA SER A 13 -15.53 10.64 -17.13
C SER A 13 -14.59 9.48 -16.76
N ASN A 14 -14.22 8.63 -17.73
CA ASN A 14 -13.36 7.46 -17.58
C ASN A 14 -11.86 7.73 -17.73
N THR A 15 -11.45 9.00 -17.83
CA THR A 15 -10.03 9.38 -17.94
C THR A 15 -9.42 9.89 -16.63
N ARG A 16 -10.01 9.54 -15.47
CA ARG A 16 -9.17 9.31 -14.28
C ARG A 16 -8.41 8.03 -14.52
N SER A 17 -7.35 8.15 -15.32
CA SER A 17 -6.27 7.19 -15.48
C SER A 17 -6.15 6.36 -14.20
N HIS A 18 -6.24 5.04 -14.33
CA HIS A 18 -5.72 4.12 -13.32
C HIS A 18 -4.27 4.52 -13.12
N GLN A 19 -4.03 5.49 -12.23
CA GLN A 19 -2.72 5.99 -11.94
C GLN A 19 -2.07 4.84 -11.21
N GLN A 20 -1.31 4.06 -11.97
CA GLN A 20 -0.58 2.91 -11.48
C GLN A 20 0.33 3.46 -10.39
N TRP A 21 -0.03 3.20 -9.14
CA TRP A 21 0.73 3.62 -8.00
C TRP A 21 1.69 2.50 -7.63
N TYR A 22 2.78 2.85 -6.96
CA TYR A 22 3.80 1.90 -6.53
C TYR A 22 3.70 1.74 -5.01
N PRO A 23 2.96 0.73 -4.49
CA PRO A 23 2.67 0.64 -3.06
C PRO A 23 3.93 0.57 -2.21
N ARG A 24 4.98 -0.08 -2.71
CA ARG A 24 6.25 -0.15 -1.98
C ARG A 24 6.83 1.23 -1.69
N ASP A 25 6.80 2.12 -2.67
CA ASP A 25 7.43 3.43 -2.59
C ASP A 25 6.58 4.35 -1.73
N VAL A 26 5.26 4.33 -1.94
CA VAL A 26 4.29 5.09 -1.11
C VAL A 26 4.30 4.65 0.35
N LEU A 27 4.50 3.36 0.62
CA LEU A 27 4.53 2.81 1.98
C LEU A 27 5.94 2.78 2.61
N GLU A 28 6.95 3.28 1.90
CA GLU A 28 8.37 3.29 2.29
C GLU A 28 8.90 1.91 2.74
N ILE A 29 8.49 0.83 2.06
CA ILE A 29 8.89 -0.53 2.43
C ILE A 29 10.21 -0.89 1.76
N CYS A 30 11.29 -0.89 2.53
CA CYS A 30 12.62 -1.26 2.04
C CYS A 30 12.67 -2.72 1.50
N ARG A 31 13.43 -2.95 0.44
CA ARG A 31 13.70 -4.28 -0.15
C ARG A 31 14.87 -5.00 0.56
N ASP A 32 14.91 -4.92 1.89
CA ASP A 32 16.03 -5.44 2.70
C ASP A 32 15.70 -6.76 3.42
N GLY A 33 14.50 -7.31 3.22
CA GLY A 33 14.04 -8.53 3.88
C GLY A 33 13.97 -8.40 5.42
N ARG A 34 13.91 -7.16 5.93
CA ARG A 34 13.86 -6.89 7.37
C ARG A 34 12.47 -6.49 7.81
N CYS A 35 12.24 -6.69 9.10
CA CYS A 35 11.06 -6.25 9.81
C CYS A 35 10.72 -4.78 9.51
N VAL A 36 9.45 -4.51 9.18
CA VAL A 36 8.92 -3.16 8.90
C VAL A 36 8.66 -2.35 10.18
N GLY A 37 8.70 -3.02 11.33
CA GLY A 37 8.45 -2.42 12.65
C GLY A 37 9.55 -1.47 13.11
N TYR A 38 9.20 -0.66 14.11
CA TYR A 38 10.08 0.35 14.68
C TYR A 38 10.60 -0.08 16.06
N ALA A 39 11.92 -0.15 16.20
CA ALA A 39 12.57 -0.47 17.46
C ALA A 39 12.70 0.81 18.32
N HIS A 40 11.71 1.08 19.15
CA HIS A 40 11.62 2.31 19.95
C HIS A 40 12.88 2.57 20.81
N THR A 41 13.42 1.54 21.46
CA THR A 41 14.63 1.64 22.31
C THR A 41 15.90 1.99 21.53
N LYS A 42 15.91 1.75 20.22
CA LYS A 42 17.04 2.04 19.32
C LYS A 42 16.73 3.20 18.36
N ARG A 43 15.54 3.80 18.47
CA ARG A 43 15.04 4.92 17.66
C ARG A 43 15.26 4.75 16.15
N ARG A 44 14.99 3.55 15.63
CA ARG A 44 15.19 3.23 14.21
C ARG A 44 14.33 2.04 13.76
N LYS A 45 14.23 1.83 12.44
CA LYS A 45 13.67 0.60 11.85
C LYS A 45 14.35 -0.65 12.45
N CYS A 46 13.54 -1.67 12.72
CA CYS A 46 14.03 -2.97 13.14
C CYS A 46 14.99 -3.56 12.09
N ARG A 47 16.05 -4.24 12.55
CA ARG A 47 17.03 -4.90 11.68
C ARG A 47 16.89 -6.42 11.62
N MET A 48 15.92 -6.99 12.34
CA MET A 48 15.64 -8.43 12.29
C MET A 48 15.19 -8.82 10.90
N LEU A 49 15.77 -9.89 10.36
CA LEU A 49 15.30 -10.50 9.12
C LEU A 49 13.92 -11.14 9.36
N ILE A 50 13.08 -11.08 8.34
CA ILE A 50 11.85 -11.88 8.26
C ILE A 50 12.10 -13.12 7.39
N GLY A 51 11.26 -14.14 7.53
CA GLY A 51 11.40 -15.37 6.76
C GLY A 51 11.22 -15.13 5.26
N SER A 52 11.86 -15.96 4.43
CA SER A 52 11.74 -15.87 2.96
C SER A 52 10.29 -15.99 2.50
N TYR A 53 9.50 -16.87 3.11
CA TYR A 53 8.06 -17.00 2.88
C TYR A 53 7.34 -15.66 3.11
N SER A 54 7.60 -14.99 4.23
CA SER A 54 7.03 -13.69 4.54
C SER A 54 7.43 -12.62 3.51
N VAL A 55 8.70 -12.61 3.07
CA VAL A 55 9.15 -11.67 2.02
C VAL A 55 8.39 -11.91 0.71
N SER A 56 8.24 -13.16 0.28
CA SER A 56 7.50 -13.51 -0.94
C SER A 56 6.03 -13.08 -0.84
N THR A 57 5.35 -13.43 0.26
CA THR A 57 3.94 -13.06 0.48
C THR A 57 3.76 -11.54 0.55
N MET A 58 4.68 -10.80 1.17
CA MET A 58 4.64 -9.34 1.14
C MET A 58 4.74 -8.79 -0.29
N ASN A 59 5.59 -9.38 -1.13
CA ASN A 59 5.72 -8.95 -2.52
C ASN A 59 4.44 -9.22 -3.33
N GLU A 60 3.78 -10.36 -3.11
CA GLU A 60 2.49 -10.70 -3.72
C GLU A 60 1.39 -9.72 -3.29
N ILE A 61 1.32 -9.38 -2.00
CA ILE A 61 0.35 -8.39 -1.50
C ILE A 61 0.62 -7.02 -2.13
N LEU A 62 1.88 -6.59 -2.22
CA LEU A 62 2.22 -5.31 -2.85
C LEU A 62 1.88 -5.28 -4.35
N ASP A 63 2.06 -6.40 -5.05
CA ASP A 63 1.65 -6.55 -6.45
C ASP A 63 0.12 -6.46 -6.59
N GLU A 64 -0.63 -7.14 -5.71
CA GLU A 64 -2.10 -7.07 -5.68
C GLU A 64 -2.62 -5.65 -5.40
N MET A 65 -2.03 -4.97 -4.43
CA MET A 65 -2.38 -3.59 -4.09
C MET A 65 -2.12 -2.62 -5.25
N SER A 66 -1.08 -2.85 -6.05
CA SER A 66 -0.73 -1.99 -7.19
C SER A 66 -1.79 -1.97 -8.30
N ARG A 67 -2.67 -2.99 -8.32
CA ARG A 67 -3.80 -3.10 -9.26
C ARG A 67 -5.10 -2.50 -8.73
N GLN A 68 -5.12 -2.05 -7.47
CA GLN A 68 -6.29 -1.48 -6.80
C GLN A 68 -6.17 0.04 -6.68
N LEU A 69 -7.30 0.70 -6.45
CA LEU A 69 -7.32 2.12 -6.12
C LEU A 69 -6.53 2.35 -4.81
N PRO A 70 -5.69 3.41 -4.73
CA PRO A 70 -4.95 3.75 -3.52
C PRO A 70 -5.89 4.37 -2.46
N ASP A 71 -6.86 3.58 -1.98
CA ASP A 71 -7.83 3.96 -0.95
C ASP A 71 -7.52 3.19 0.35
N PRO A 72 -7.14 3.88 1.45
CA PRO A 72 -6.82 3.24 2.73
C PRO A 72 -7.94 2.41 3.35
N THR A 73 -9.20 2.75 3.06
CA THR A 73 -10.38 2.07 3.57
C THR A 73 -10.56 0.73 2.86
N ILE A 74 -10.43 0.73 1.53
CA ILE A 74 -10.52 -0.48 0.70
C ILE A 74 -9.31 -1.39 0.96
N LEU A 75 -8.11 -0.82 1.04
CA LEU A 75 -6.85 -1.56 1.19
C LEU A 75 -6.57 -2.04 2.62
N ARG A 76 -7.43 -1.73 3.59
CA ARG A 76 -7.21 -2.06 5.01
C ARG A 76 -6.92 -3.55 5.25
N PRO A 77 -7.60 -4.52 4.62
CA PRO A 77 -7.26 -5.93 4.77
C PRO A 77 -5.86 -6.27 4.28
N GLN A 78 -5.46 -5.77 3.10
CA GLN A 78 -4.12 -5.97 2.54
C GLN A 78 -3.05 -5.31 3.42
N LEU A 79 -3.28 -4.10 3.92
CA LEU A 79 -2.36 -3.43 4.85
C LEU A 79 -2.17 -4.25 6.14
N ARG A 80 -3.23 -4.85 6.67
CA ARG A 80 -3.14 -5.70 7.87
C ARG A 80 -2.37 -6.99 7.61
N SER A 81 -2.62 -7.63 6.47
CA SER A 81 -1.86 -8.81 6.03
C SER A 81 -0.39 -8.46 5.82
N LEU A 82 -0.11 -7.35 5.13
CA LEU A 82 1.24 -6.84 4.89
C LEU A 82 1.99 -6.58 6.19
N ALA A 83 1.33 -5.99 7.19
CA ALA A 83 1.92 -5.79 8.52
C ALA A 83 2.19 -7.13 9.21
N SER A 84 1.26 -8.08 9.13
CA SER A 84 1.39 -9.39 9.77
C SER A 84 2.58 -10.20 9.24
N TYR A 85 2.84 -10.14 7.92
CA TYR A 85 4.02 -10.77 7.31
C TYR A 85 5.28 -9.93 7.44
N GLY A 86 5.16 -8.60 7.51
CA GLY A 86 6.29 -7.68 7.60
C GLY A 86 6.88 -7.51 8.99
N LEU A 87 6.19 -7.93 10.05
CA LEU A 87 6.65 -7.77 11.43
C LEU A 87 7.34 -9.04 11.94
N CYS A 88 8.51 -8.89 12.57
CA CYS A 88 9.16 -10.02 13.20
C CYS A 88 8.33 -10.53 14.40
N GLY A 89 8.12 -11.84 14.46
CA GLY A 89 7.27 -12.47 15.48
C GLY A 89 7.74 -12.26 16.92
N GLN A 90 9.04 -12.05 17.14
CA GLN A 90 9.63 -11.97 18.49
C GLN A 90 9.35 -10.65 19.23
N PHE A 91 9.39 -9.52 18.53
CA PHE A 91 9.41 -8.20 19.19
C PHE A 91 8.33 -7.23 18.72
N HIS A 92 7.87 -7.35 17.46
CA HIS A 92 7.08 -6.29 16.83
C HIS A 92 5.72 -6.76 16.33
N ARG A 93 5.29 -7.99 16.64
CA ARG A 93 3.97 -8.51 16.24
C ARG A 93 2.80 -7.59 16.67
N GLY A 94 2.92 -6.96 17.85
CA GLY A 94 1.93 -6.01 18.36
C GLY A 94 1.87 -4.66 17.63
N GLN A 95 2.80 -4.38 16.69
CA GLN A 95 2.79 -3.13 15.93
C GLN A 95 1.88 -3.17 14.69
N ALA A 96 1.18 -4.28 14.42
CA ALA A 96 0.38 -4.44 13.20
C ALA A 96 -0.60 -3.28 12.96
N ASP A 97 -1.41 -2.93 13.96
CA ASP A 97 -2.39 -1.85 13.84
C ASP A 97 -1.70 -0.47 13.66
N SER A 98 -0.57 -0.25 14.34
CA SER A 98 0.20 0.99 14.17
C SER A 98 0.80 1.13 12.77
N MET A 99 1.23 0.02 12.15
CA MET A 99 1.72 0.00 10.79
C MET A 99 0.59 0.28 9.80
N VAL A 100 -0.60 -0.32 10.01
CA VAL A 100 -1.78 -0.03 9.19
C VAL A 100 -2.13 1.45 9.26
N CYS A 101 -2.21 2.04 10.46
CA CYS A 101 -2.48 3.47 10.62
C CYS A 101 -1.43 4.34 9.91
N LYS A 102 -0.14 4.04 10.09
CA LYS A 102 0.95 4.76 9.40
C LYS A 102 0.76 4.72 7.89
N TRP A 103 0.58 3.54 7.32
CA TRP A 103 0.44 3.34 5.88
C TRP A 103 -0.82 3.97 5.31
N SER A 104 -1.95 3.89 6.03
CA SER A 104 -3.17 4.61 5.66
C SER A 104 -2.94 6.11 5.56
N SER A 105 -2.24 6.72 6.53
CA SER A 105 -1.89 8.15 6.48
C SER A 105 -0.96 8.49 5.31
N MET A 106 -0.01 7.62 4.97
CA MET A 106 0.88 7.84 3.82
C MET A 106 0.13 7.79 2.48
N ILE A 107 -0.82 6.85 2.35
CA ILE A 107 -1.68 6.77 1.17
C ILE A 107 -2.56 8.03 1.07
N TYR A 108 -3.22 8.46 2.15
CA TYR A 108 -3.99 9.72 2.15
C TYR A 108 -3.13 10.94 1.78
N ALA A 109 -1.88 10.99 2.23
CA ALA A 109 -0.97 12.08 1.89
C ALA A 109 -0.54 12.06 0.41
N ALA A 110 -0.40 10.87 -0.18
CA ALA A 110 0.00 10.69 -1.58
C ALA A 110 -1.18 10.87 -2.56
N PHE A 111 -2.41 10.58 -2.13
CA PHE A 111 -3.62 10.59 -2.94
C PHE A 111 -4.79 11.27 -2.18
N PRO A 112 -4.82 12.61 -2.13
CA PRO A 112 -5.85 13.38 -1.42
C PRO A 112 -7.22 13.38 -2.11
#